data_AF-A0AAD2EBP7-F1
#
_entry.id   AF-A0AAD2EBP7-F1
#
_cell.length_a   1.000
_cell.length_b   1.000
_cell.length_c   1.000
_cell.angle_alpha   90.00
_cell.angle_beta   90.00
_cell.angle_gamma   90.00
#
_symmetry.space_group_name_H-M   'P 1'
#
loop_
_entity.id
_entity.type
_entity.pdbx_description
1 polymer ?
#
loop_
_entity_poly.entity_id
_entity_poly.type
_entity_poly.pdbx_seq_one_letter_code
_entity_poly.pdbx_strand_id
1 'polypeptide(L)'
;MPRKLKQNNGGQGAITGRQAVADAKSYIIISQLPADAYRKYVEDANKSQVTGFTFVVISIIHVAGGKITEENLWHHLRRLGLYENEESHPILGNVKLALEGLVQQRYLQKEKVNGPEGSTLYYELAERALDGALGDRIKEYVTQIVQKDFTSLVAD
;
A
#
# COMPACT_ATOMS: atom_id res chain seq x y z
N MET A 1 -2.67 -56.81 -53.18
CA MET A 1 -1.72 -56.80 -52.05
C MET A 1 -1.81 -55.45 -51.34
N PRO A 2 -1.78 -55.41 -50.00
CA PRO A 2 -2.65 -54.56 -49.17
C PRO A 2 -1.86 -53.40 -48.51
N ARG A 3 -2.53 -52.40 -47.94
CA ARG A 3 -2.77 -52.33 -46.49
C ARG A 3 -4.03 -51.53 -46.16
N LYS A 4 -4.97 -52.24 -45.54
CA LYS A 4 -6.08 -51.73 -44.72
C LYS A 4 -5.55 -51.28 -43.34
N LEU A 5 -6.49 -50.75 -42.56
CA LEU A 5 -6.57 -50.47 -41.10
C LEU A 5 -6.77 -48.96 -40.89
N LYS A 6 -7.80 -48.44 -40.19
CA LYS A 6 -8.60 -48.93 -39.06
C LYS A 6 -9.78 -47.93 -38.88
N GLN A 7 -11.05 -48.36 -38.90
CA GLN A 7 -11.99 -48.41 -37.74
C GLN A 7 -12.41 -47.00 -37.21
N ASN A 8 -13.62 -46.50 -37.44
CA ASN A 8 -14.99 -46.91 -37.04
C ASN A 8 -15.45 -46.32 -35.69
N ASN A 9 -16.56 -45.58 -35.80
CA ASN A 9 -17.67 -45.32 -34.88
C ASN A 9 -17.44 -45.03 -33.39
N GLY A 10 -18.01 -43.88 -32.99
CA GLY A 10 -19.27 -43.90 -32.25
C GLY A 10 -19.12 -43.75 -30.74
N GLY A 11 -19.58 -42.61 -30.22
CA GLY A 11 -19.72 -42.41 -28.78
C GLY A 11 -20.14 -40.99 -28.47
N GLN A 12 -21.43 -40.81 -28.25
CA GLN A 12 -22.02 -39.60 -27.67
C GLN A 12 -21.28 -39.21 -26.39
N GLY A 13 -21.01 -37.92 -26.26
CA GLY A 13 -20.43 -37.34 -25.06
C GLY A 13 -20.56 -35.83 -25.15
N ALA A 14 -21.77 -35.34 -24.90
CA ALA A 14 -21.96 -33.94 -24.57
C ALA A 14 -21.10 -33.63 -23.35
N ILE A 15 -20.02 -32.86 -23.55
CA ILE A 15 -19.35 -32.16 -22.47
C ILE A 15 -19.31 -30.71 -22.90
N THR A 16 -20.42 -30.03 -22.64
CA THR A 16 -20.46 -28.58 -22.52
C THR A 16 -19.52 -28.22 -21.37
N GLY A 17 -18.23 -28.09 -21.69
CA GLY A 17 -17.27 -27.38 -20.86
C GLY A 17 -17.56 -25.90 -21.00
N ARG A 18 -18.67 -25.43 -20.42
CA ARG A 18 -18.82 -24.02 -20.09
C ARG A 18 -17.87 -23.81 -18.93
N GLN A 19 -16.59 -23.64 -19.23
CA GLN A 19 -15.63 -23.11 -18.29
C GLN A 19 -16.21 -21.75 -17.90
N ALA A 20 -16.74 -21.68 -16.68
CA ALA A 20 -17.06 -20.43 -16.04
C ALA A 20 -15.72 -19.69 -16.02
N VAL A 21 -15.53 -18.77 -16.95
CA VAL A 21 -14.50 -17.74 -16.84
C VAL A 21 -14.89 -17.04 -15.56
N ALA A 22 -14.16 -17.33 -14.48
CA ALA A 22 -14.34 -16.65 -13.22
C ALA A 22 -14.33 -15.16 -13.55
N ASP A 23 -15.41 -14.47 -13.18
CA ASP A 23 -15.59 -13.06 -13.47
C ASP A 23 -14.34 -12.31 -13.00
N ALA A 24 -13.57 -11.79 -13.94
CA ALA A 24 -12.27 -11.19 -13.65
C ALA A 24 -12.52 -9.84 -12.99
N LYS A 25 -12.55 -9.82 -11.64
CA LYS A 25 -12.73 -8.60 -10.87
C LYS A 25 -11.57 -7.66 -11.14
N SER A 26 -11.89 -6.52 -11.77
CA SER A 26 -10.93 -5.47 -12.09
C SER A 26 -11.16 -4.32 -11.12
N TYR A 27 -10.11 -3.90 -10.41
CA TYR A 27 -10.17 -2.77 -9.50
C TYR A 27 -9.31 -1.64 -10.04
N ILE A 28 -9.84 -0.42 -9.98
CA ILE A 28 -9.09 0.80 -10.28
C ILE A 28 -8.85 1.55 -8.97
N ILE A 29 -7.61 1.98 -8.78
CA ILE A 29 -7.25 2.87 -7.66
C ILE A 29 -7.48 4.29 -8.16
N ILE A 30 -8.46 4.98 -7.57
CA ILE A 30 -8.77 6.37 -7.86
C ILE A 30 -8.23 7.21 -6.71
N SER A 31 -7.40 8.21 -7.01
CA SER A 31 -6.99 9.18 -5.99
C SER A 31 -8.18 10.06 -5.61
N GLN A 32 -8.42 10.19 -4.32
CA GLN A 32 -9.43 11.08 -3.75
C GLN A 32 -8.85 12.48 -3.42
N LEU A 33 -7.58 12.72 -3.78
CA LEU A 33 -6.98 14.02 -3.58
C LEU A 33 -7.61 15.04 -4.54
N PRO A 34 -7.82 16.29 -4.09
CA PRO A 34 -8.19 17.39 -4.99
C PRO A 34 -7.27 17.42 -6.20
N ALA A 35 -7.82 17.69 -7.39
CA ALA A 35 -7.07 17.58 -8.64
C ALA A 35 -5.78 18.39 -8.58
N ASP A 36 -5.79 19.62 -8.07
CA ASP A 36 -4.61 20.45 -7.86
C ASP A 36 -3.55 19.82 -6.93
N ALA A 37 -3.97 19.14 -5.85
CA ALA A 37 -3.07 18.41 -4.96
C ALA A 37 -2.52 17.14 -5.63
N TYR A 38 -3.35 16.39 -6.36
CA TYR A 38 -2.91 15.26 -7.16
C TYR A 38 -1.89 15.71 -8.22
N ARG A 39 -2.17 16.79 -8.96
CA ARG A 39 -1.25 17.32 -9.98
C ARG A 39 0.09 17.79 -9.39
N LYS A 40 0.05 18.48 -8.25
CA LYS A 40 1.24 19.08 -7.63
C LYS A 40 2.13 18.08 -6.89
N TYR A 41 1.53 17.08 -6.25
CA TYR A 41 2.24 16.14 -5.37
C TYR A 41 2.32 14.72 -5.95
N VAL A 42 1.48 14.37 -6.93
CA VAL A 42 1.31 13.00 -7.46
C VAL A 42 1.47 12.90 -9.00
N GLU A 43 1.11 13.88 -9.84
CA GLU A 43 1.23 13.73 -11.32
C GLU A 43 2.68 13.71 -11.84
N ASP A 44 3.67 14.11 -11.05
CA ASP A 44 5.06 13.91 -11.44
C ASP A 44 5.33 12.39 -11.41
N ALA A 45 5.21 11.73 -12.57
CA ALA A 45 5.19 10.27 -12.68
C ALA A 45 6.44 9.59 -12.10
N ASN A 46 7.56 10.33 -11.97
CA ASN A 46 8.79 9.88 -11.32
C ASN A 46 8.82 10.14 -9.79
N LYS A 47 7.89 10.94 -9.24
CA LYS A 47 7.76 11.24 -7.79
C LYS A 47 6.46 10.72 -7.16
N SER A 48 5.45 10.35 -7.95
CA SER A 48 4.13 9.93 -7.47
C SER A 48 4.19 8.76 -6.48
N GLN A 49 5.06 7.81 -6.76
CA GLN A 49 5.23 6.58 -6.00
C GLN A 49 5.87 6.85 -4.65
N VAL A 50 6.87 7.74 -4.62
CA VAL A 50 7.52 8.20 -3.38
C VAL A 50 6.56 9.04 -2.54
N THR A 51 5.74 9.89 -3.16
CA THR A 51 4.68 10.63 -2.45
C THR A 51 3.64 9.69 -1.85
N GLY A 52 3.21 8.65 -2.58
CA GLY A 52 2.27 7.65 -2.09
C GLY A 52 2.81 6.87 -0.91
N PHE A 53 4.07 6.41 -1.00
CA PHE A 53 4.77 5.77 0.12
C PHE A 53 4.88 6.70 1.33
N THR A 54 5.27 7.96 1.11
CA THR A 54 5.34 8.99 2.16
C THR A 54 4.01 9.15 2.87
N PHE A 55 2.92 9.28 2.12
CA PHE A 55 1.57 9.44 2.67
C PHE A 55 1.15 8.26 3.54
N VAL A 56 1.40 7.02 3.07
CA VAL A 56 1.09 5.79 3.81
C VAL A 56 1.86 5.76 5.14
N VAL A 57 3.16 6.00 5.11
CA VAL A 57 4.01 5.95 6.31
C VAL A 57 3.57 7.01 7.32
N ILE A 58 3.37 8.26 6.89
CA ILE A 58 2.90 9.34 7.77
C ILE A 58 1.52 8.99 8.36
N SER A 59 0.61 8.43 7.57
CA SER A 59 -0.73 8.06 8.04
C SER A 59 -0.69 6.98 9.11
N ILE A 60 0.15 5.95 8.97
CA ILE A 60 0.33 4.91 9.99
C ILE A 60 0.80 5.52 11.31
N ILE A 61 1.82 6.39 11.25
CA ILE A 61 2.39 7.02 12.44
C ILE A 61 1.40 7.99 13.07
N HIS A 62 0.64 8.73 12.25
CA HIS A 62 -0.41 9.63 12.72
C HIS A 62 -1.50 8.87 13.49
N VAL A 63 -2.00 7.76 12.93
CA VAL A 63 -2.99 6.90 13.58
C VAL A 63 -2.44 6.25 14.85
N ALA A 64 -1.12 6.01 14.92
CA ALA A 64 -0.44 5.53 16.13
C ALA A 64 -0.24 6.62 17.21
N GLY A 65 -0.74 7.84 17.00
CA GLY A 65 -0.61 8.95 17.95
C GLY A 65 0.62 9.84 17.71
N GLY A 66 1.19 9.80 16.50
CA GLY A 66 2.31 10.64 16.08
C GLY A 66 3.70 10.03 16.31
N LYS A 67 3.80 8.91 17.04
CA LYS A 67 5.04 8.20 17.34
C LYS A 67 4.82 6.69 17.38
N ILE A 68 5.76 5.93 16.83
CA ILE A 68 5.68 4.45 16.75
C ILE A 68 7.06 3.81 16.90
N THR A 69 7.14 2.58 17.40
CA THR A 69 8.39 1.81 17.37
C THR A 69 8.71 1.35 15.95
N GLU A 70 10.00 1.20 15.64
CA GLU A 70 10.45 0.67 14.34
C GLU A 70 9.84 -0.70 14.03
N GLU A 71 9.78 -1.59 15.03
CA GLU A 71 9.18 -2.91 14.89
C GLU A 71 7.70 -2.85 14.50
N ASN A 72 6.91 -2.00 15.17
CA ASN A 72 5.48 -1.86 14.87
C ASN A 72 5.27 -1.23 13.50
N LEU A 73 6.09 -0.24 13.11
CA LEU A 73 6.02 0.34 11.78
C LEU A 73 6.27 -0.72 10.69
N TRP A 74 7.32 -1.52 10.82
CA TRP A 74 7.60 -2.62 9.90
C TRP A 74 6.53 -3.70 9.90
N HIS A 75 5.89 -3.96 11.05
CA HIS A 75 4.74 -4.84 11.10
C HIS A 75 3.58 -4.33 10.22
N HIS A 76 3.27 -3.02 10.26
CA HIS A 76 2.25 -2.44 9.37
C HIS A 76 2.67 -2.44 7.90
N LEU A 77 3.92 -2.10 7.58
CA LEU A 77 4.44 -2.09 6.22
C LEU A 77 4.44 -3.49 5.58
N ARG A 78 4.77 -4.54 6.34
CA ARG A 78 4.69 -5.93 5.86
C ARG A 78 3.27 -6.36 5.50
N ARG A 79 2.26 -5.88 6.24
CA ARG A 79 0.85 -6.12 5.90
C ARG A 79 0.43 -5.45 4.59
N LEU A 80 1.18 -4.44 4.13
CA LEU A 80 1.02 -3.78 2.83
C LEU A 80 1.93 -4.39 1.74
N GLY A 81 2.66 -5.47 2.05
CA GLY A 81 3.57 -6.13 1.13
C GLY A 81 4.96 -5.51 1.03
N LEU A 82 5.32 -4.59 1.94
CA LEU A 82 6.63 -3.92 1.98
C LEU A 82 7.50 -4.52 3.08
N TYR A 83 8.68 -5.02 2.72
CA TYR A 83 9.57 -5.72 3.65
C TYR A 83 10.87 -4.96 3.88
N GLU A 84 11.39 -5.00 5.12
CA GLU A 84 12.62 -4.27 5.49
C GLU A 84 13.85 -4.71 4.69
N ASN A 85 13.94 -6.00 4.38
CA ASN A 85 15.04 -6.61 3.63
C ASN A 85 14.81 -6.59 2.11
N GLU A 86 13.81 -5.87 1.62
CA GLU A 86 13.52 -5.76 0.20
C GLU A 86 14.38 -4.68 -0.45
N GLU A 87 15.37 -5.12 -1.24
CA GLU A 87 16.35 -4.23 -1.86
C GLU A 87 15.97 -3.80 -3.29
N SER A 88 15.01 -4.49 -3.92
CA SER A 88 14.68 -4.33 -5.35
C SER A 88 13.18 -4.22 -5.63
N HIS A 89 12.42 -3.62 -4.71
CA HIS A 89 11.00 -3.35 -4.93
C HIS A 89 10.84 -2.62 -6.27
N PRO A 90 9.99 -3.09 -7.21
CA PRO A 90 9.95 -2.58 -8.60
C PRO A 90 9.73 -1.07 -8.74
N ILE A 91 9.19 -0.47 -7.69
CA ILE A 91 8.80 0.94 -7.62
C ILE A 91 9.64 1.73 -6.61
N LEU A 92 10.01 1.12 -5.47
CA LEU A 92 10.66 1.84 -4.36
C LEU A 92 12.16 1.54 -4.26
N GLY A 93 12.65 0.57 -5.04
CA GLY A 93 14.00 0.03 -4.89
C GLY A 93 14.16 -0.55 -3.49
N ASN A 94 15.15 -0.05 -2.76
CA ASN A 94 15.39 -0.46 -1.38
C ASN A 94 14.41 0.24 -0.43
N VAL A 95 13.47 -0.53 0.12
CA VAL A 95 12.37 0.00 0.95
C VAL A 95 12.89 0.63 2.24
N LYS A 96 13.95 0.06 2.84
CA LYS A 96 14.58 0.63 4.03
C LYS A 96 15.23 1.98 3.74
N LEU A 97 15.94 2.11 2.62
CA LEU A 97 16.50 3.40 2.20
C LEU A 97 15.41 4.42 1.85
N ALA A 98 14.30 3.98 1.27
CA ALA A 98 13.15 4.85 1.03
C ALA A 98 12.58 5.40 2.35
N LEU A 99 12.48 4.56 3.39
CA LEU A 99 12.05 4.99 4.73
C LEU A 99 13.05 5.97 5.37
N GLU A 100 14.35 5.69 5.29
CA GLU A 100 15.40 6.61 5.76
C GLU A 100 15.39 7.94 4.98
N GLY A 101 15.01 7.92 3.71
CA GLY A 101 14.78 9.12 2.91
C GLY A 101 13.71 10.05 3.50
N LEU A 102 12.65 9.50 4.12
CA LEU A 102 11.62 10.30 4.80
C LEU A 102 12.16 11.01 6.04
N VAL A 103 13.15 10.41 6.72
CA VAL A 103 13.86 11.03 7.84
C VAL A 103 14.70 12.21 7.34
N GLN A 104 15.49 11.99 6.29
CA GLN A 104 16.31 13.05 5.68
C GLN A 104 15.47 14.22 5.15
N GLN A 105 14.29 13.90 4.62
CA GLN A 105 13.37 14.90 4.10
C GLN A 105 12.60 15.64 5.18
N ARG A 106 12.73 15.30 6.47
CA ARG A 106 12.03 15.90 7.61
C ARG A 106 10.52 15.65 7.64
N TYR A 107 10.08 14.55 7.04
CA TYR A 107 8.74 14.00 7.30
C TYR A 107 8.73 13.21 8.59
N LEU A 108 9.83 12.51 8.89
CA LEU A 108 10.01 11.72 10.09
C LEU A 108 11.24 12.16 10.87
N GLN A 109 11.25 11.87 12.15
CA GLN A 109 12.44 11.86 12.99
C GLN A 109 12.64 10.44 13.55
N LYS A 110 13.89 9.98 13.55
CA LYS A 110 14.27 8.67 14.07
C LYS A 110 15.01 8.87 15.40
N GLU A 111 14.46 8.32 16.47
CA GLU A 111 14.99 8.47 17.82
C GLU A 111 15.38 7.11 18.40
N LYS A 112 16.58 7.02 18.98
CA LYS A 112 17.02 5.86 19.75
C LYS A 112 16.91 6.16 21.23
N VAL A 113 16.00 5.48 21.92
CA VAL A 113 15.81 5.61 23.36
C VAL A 113 16.45 4.42 24.04
N ASN A 114 17.35 4.66 24.99
CA ASN A 114 17.98 3.61 25.79
C ASN A 114 17.20 3.44 27.09
N GLY A 115 16.67 2.24 27.30
CA GLY A 115 15.97 1.84 28.52
C GLY A 115 16.69 0.70 29.25
N PRO A 116 16.14 0.28 30.40
CA PRO A 116 16.69 -0.84 31.18
C PRO A 116 16.68 -2.17 30.43
N GLU A 117 15.76 -2.34 29.48
CA GLU A 117 15.60 -3.55 28.63
C GLU A 117 16.45 -3.49 27.34
N GLY A 118 17.25 -2.43 27.15
CA GLY A 118 18.03 -2.19 25.93
C GLY A 118 17.58 -0.95 25.17
N SER A 119 18.00 -0.84 23.91
CA SER A 119 17.70 0.34 23.10
C SER A 119 16.54 0.10 22.14
N THR A 120 15.54 0.96 22.17
CA THR A 120 14.38 0.93 21.27
C THR A 120 14.45 2.08 20.28
N LEU A 121 14.20 1.79 19.00
CA LEU A 121 14.11 2.79 17.94
C LEU A 121 12.66 3.20 17.71
N TYR A 122 12.45 4.51 17.59
CA TYR A 122 11.16 5.13 17.33
C TYR A 122 11.21 5.99 16.06
N TYR A 123 10.09 6.01 15.34
CA TYR A 123 9.80 7.01 14.32
C TYR A 123 8.68 7.91 14.82
N GLU A 124 8.85 9.21 14.61
CA GLU A 124 7.88 10.24 15.00
C GLU A 124 7.71 11.25 13.86
N LEU A 125 6.55 11.88 13.78
CA LEU A 125 6.28 12.90 12.76
C LEU A 125 7.17 14.12 13.00
N ALA A 126 7.79 14.64 11.92
CA ALA A 126 8.64 15.83 11.96
C ALA A 126 7.98 17.03 11.26
N GLU A 127 8.69 18.16 11.21
CA GLU A 127 8.16 19.46 10.78
C GLU A 127 7.35 19.45 9.48
N ARG A 128 7.76 18.70 8.44
CA ARG A 128 7.03 18.67 7.17
C ARG A 128 5.78 17.82 7.22
N ALA A 129 5.74 16.80 8.06
CA ALA A 129 4.52 16.01 8.27
C ALA A 129 3.50 16.76 9.15
N LEU A 130 4.00 17.64 10.02
CA LEU A 130 3.20 18.47 10.92
C LEU A 130 2.80 19.82 10.31
N ASP A 131 3.31 20.17 9.13
CA ASP A 131 2.89 21.36 8.41
C ASP A 131 1.37 21.35 8.22
N GLY A 132 0.70 22.42 8.65
CA GLY A 132 -0.75 22.43 8.90
C GLY A 132 -1.57 22.01 7.68
N ALA A 133 -1.11 22.35 6.47
CA ALA A 133 -1.77 21.97 5.23
C ALA A 133 -1.74 20.45 4.94
N LEU A 134 -0.74 19.71 5.41
CA LEU A 134 -0.62 18.26 5.22
C LEU A 134 -1.29 17.48 6.36
N GLY A 135 -1.08 17.90 7.61
CA GLY A 135 -1.66 17.26 8.79
C GLY A 135 -3.19 17.29 8.79
N ASP A 136 -3.80 18.44 8.49
CA ASP A 136 -5.26 18.56 8.43
C ASP A 136 -5.86 17.71 7.31
N ARG A 137 -5.20 17.66 6.15
CA ARG A 137 -5.63 16.81 5.02
C ARG A 137 -5.56 15.32 5.34
N ILE A 138 -4.51 14.86 6.05
CA ILE A 138 -4.40 13.46 6.48
C ILE A 138 -5.52 13.11 7.45
N LYS A 139 -5.75 13.96 8.46
CA LYS A 139 -6.81 13.77 9.44
C LYS A 139 -8.19 13.70 8.79
N GLU A 140 -8.47 14.63 7.87
CA GLU A 140 -9.72 14.66 7.11
C GLU A 140 -9.88 13.38 6.27
N TYR A 141 -8.84 12.96 5.57
CA TYR A 141 -8.87 11.76 4.72
C TYR A 141 -9.10 10.47 5.51
N VAL A 142 -8.39 10.30 6.64
CA VAL A 142 -8.58 9.16 7.53
C VAL A 142 -10.02 9.14 8.08
N THR A 143 -10.54 10.29 8.47
CA THR A 143 -11.93 10.42 8.97
C THR A 143 -12.95 10.02 7.90
N GLN A 144 -12.76 10.45 6.66
CA GLN A 144 -13.65 10.10 5.54
C GLN A 144 -13.65 8.59 5.25
N ILE A 145 -12.49 7.93 5.29
CA ILE A 145 -12.41 6.47 5.07
C ILE A 145 -13.18 5.72 6.17
N VAL A 146 -12.93 6.06 7.44
CA VAL A 146 -13.59 5.40 8.58
C VAL A 146 -15.11 5.61 8.55
N GLN A 147 -15.57 6.82 8.21
CA GLN A 147 -17.00 7.10 8.09
C GLN A 147 -17.65 6.38 6.90
N LYS A 148 -16.94 6.25 5.78
CA LYS A 148 -17.42 5.52 4.61
C LYS A 148 -17.59 4.03 4.92
N ASP A 149 -16.62 3.41 5.59
CA ASP A 149 -16.70 2.02 6.01
C ASP A 149 -17.88 1.78 6.97
N PHE A 150 -18.10 2.71 7.91
CA PHE A 150 -19.22 2.63 8.85
C PHE A 150 -20.58 2.81 8.14
N THR A 151 -20.70 3.76 7.22
CA THR A 151 -21.96 4.03 6.51
C THR A 151 -22.32 2.89 5.55
N SER A 152 -21.33 2.21 4.96
CA SER A 152 -21.57 1.01 4.13
C SER A 152 -22.02 -0.23 4.93
N LEU A 153 -21.77 -0.27 6.24
CA LEU A 153 -22.18 -1.39 7.11
C LEU A 153 -23.59 -1.21 7.70
N VAL A 154 -24.14 0.01 7.69
CA VAL A 154 -25.47 0.34 8.25
C VAL A 154 -26.55 0.42 7.16
N ALA A 155 -26.15 0.28 5.89
CA ALA A 155 -27.04 0.35 4.72
C ALA A 155 -27.46 -1.03 4.17
N ASP A 156 -27.23 -2.11 4.92
CA ASP A 156 -27.73 -3.48 4.63
C ASP A 156 -28.73 -3.93 5.71
#